data_AF-A0A7S2FUV2-F1
#
_entry.id   AF-A0A7S2FUV2-F1
#
_cell.length_a   1.000
_cell.length_b   1.000
_cell.length_c   1.000
_cell.angle_alpha   90.00
_cell.angle_beta   90.00
_cell.angle_gamma   90.00
#
_symmetry.space_group_name_H-M   'P 1'
#
loop_
_entity.id
_entity.type
_entity.pdbx_description
1 polymer ?
#
loop_
_entity_poly.entity_id
_entity_poly.type
_entity_poly.pdbx_seq_one_letter_code
_entity_poly.pdbx_strand_id
1 'polypeptide(L)'
;YEDAYQYQHVFAPLVKMEADYDKKVKESQTQENVVVRWDIGLNKKRIAYFHFTKEDNEARLVPGDELRLRLNSSAYANLSNSDDAGWSAVGHVSKITANEEVALELRGAQNVGPWDLQHGFTVEFVWKSTSFDRMQAAMRTFAVDDTSVSGYLYHKLLGHD
;
A
#
# COMPACT_ATOMS: atom_id res chain seq x y z
N TYR A 1 30.57 7.71 -14.08
CA TYR A 1 30.12 6.41 -14.60
C TYR A 1 30.59 6.30 -16.03
N GLU A 2 31.08 5.15 -16.49
CA GLU A 2 31.58 4.95 -17.86
C GLU A 2 30.45 5.10 -18.90
N ASP A 3 29.28 4.57 -18.58
CA ASP A 3 28.06 4.69 -19.37
C ASP A 3 26.81 4.56 -18.48
N ALA A 4 25.64 4.70 -19.10
CA ALA A 4 24.37 4.55 -18.39
C ALA A 4 24.05 3.09 -18.00
N TYR A 5 24.70 2.08 -18.61
CA TYR A 5 24.59 0.68 -18.17
C TYR A 5 25.27 0.47 -16.83
N GLN A 6 26.48 1.03 -16.63
CA GLN A 6 27.17 1.00 -15.35
C GLN A 6 26.38 1.76 -14.28
N TYR A 7 25.81 2.92 -14.64
CA TYR A 7 24.91 3.67 -13.73
C TYR A 7 23.73 2.80 -13.28
N GLN A 8 23.01 2.18 -14.21
CA GLN A 8 21.89 1.28 -13.90
C GLN A 8 22.34 0.09 -13.04
N HIS A 9 23.48 -0.53 -13.36
CA HIS A 9 24.00 -1.69 -12.64
C HIS A 9 24.31 -1.37 -11.17
N VAL A 10 24.70 -0.13 -10.87
CA VAL A 10 24.95 0.32 -9.49
C VAL A 10 23.66 0.72 -8.77
N PHE A 11 22.78 1.51 -9.40
CA PHE A 11 21.58 2.02 -8.72
C PHE A 11 20.41 1.04 -8.65
N ALA A 12 20.23 0.17 -9.65
CA ALA A 12 19.11 -0.78 -9.66
C ALA A 12 19.08 -1.72 -8.45
N PRO A 13 20.21 -2.30 -7.98
CA PRO A 13 20.24 -3.08 -6.75
C PRO A 13 19.92 -2.27 -5.50
N LEU A 14 20.34 -1.00 -5.43
CA LEU A 14 20.06 -0.12 -4.30
C LEU A 14 18.56 0.19 -4.20
N VAL A 15 17.93 0.55 -5.32
CA VAL A 15 16.49 0.78 -5.39
C VAL A 15 15.70 -0.48 -5.03
N LYS A 16 16.19 -1.67 -5.43
CA LYS A 16 15.58 -2.95 -5.05
C LYS A 16 15.69 -3.19 -3.55
N MET A 17 16.86 -2.96 -2.95
CA MET A 17 17.08 -3.14 -1.51
C MET A 17 16.16 -2.24 -0.69
N GLU A 18 16.01 -0.98 -1.11
CA GLU A 18 15.07 -0.04 -0.50
C GLU A 18 13.62 -0.50 -0.67
N ALA A 19 13.23 -0.97 -1.85
CA ALA A 19 11.89 -1.48 -2.10
C ALA A 19 11.54 -2.69 -1.21
N ASP A 20 12.49 -3.62 -1.07
CA ASP A 20 12.32 -4.81 -0.24
C ASP A 20 12.25 -4.43 1.27
N TYR A 21 13.01 -3.41 1.69
CA TYR A 21 12.96 -2.87 3.04
C TYR A 21 11.63 -2.16 3.34
N ASP A 22 11.21 -1.23 2.48
CA ASP A 22 9.93 -0.50 2.61
C ASP A 22 8.74 -1.46 2.63
N LYS A 23 8.75 -2.48 1.76
CA LYS A 23 7.74 -3.54 1.78
C LYS A 23 7.65 -4.23 3.13
N LYS A 24 8.80 -4.66 3.67
CA LYS A 24 8.86 -5.35 4.96
C LYS A 24 8.35 -4.46 6.10
N VAL A 25 8.75 -3.19 6.12
CA VAL A 25 8.32 -2.21 7.14
C VAL A 25 6.82 -1.96 7.05
N LYS A 26 6.26 -1.83 5.84
CA LYS A 26 4.82 -1.66 5.65
C LYS A 26 4.03 -2.90 6.07
N GLU A 27 4.47 -4.10 5.66
CA GLU A 27 3.79 -5.35 5.99
C GLU A 27 3.87 -5.70 7.48
N SER A 28 4.89 -5.24 8.21
CA SER A 28 4.96 -5.42 9.66
C SER A 28 3.99 -4.56 10.47
N GLN A 29 3.34 -3.57 9.86
CA GLN A 29 2.39 -2.66 10.53
C GLN A 29 0.97 -3.23 10.55
N THR A 30 0.84 -4.48 10.96
CA THR A 30 -0.45 -5.16 11.07
C THR A 30 -1.04 -4.93 12.47
N GLN A 31 -2.31 -4.51 12.55
CA GLN A 31 -3.03 -4.42 13.81
C GLN A 31 -4.16 -5.46 13.83
N GLU A 32 -4.09 -6.38 14.78
CA GLU A 32 -5.11 -7.40 15.00
C GLU A 32 -6.19 -6.93 15.98
N ASN A 33 -7.28 -7.70 16.06
CA ASN A 33 -8.36 -7.50 17.03
C ASN A 33 -8.99 -6.09 16.99
N VAL A 34 -9.04 -5.51 15.80
CA VAL A 34 -9.64 -4.21 15.54
C VAL A 34 -11.15 -4.30 15.69
N VAL A 35 -11.72 -3.35 16.42
CA VAL A 35 -13.17 -3.17 16.54
C VAL A 35 -13.63 -2.19 15.46
N VAL A 36 -14.55 -2.64 14.62
CA VAL A 36 -15.07 -1.91 13.46
C VAL A 36 -16.51 -1.47 13.69
N ARG A 37 -16.78 -0.21 13.37
CA ARG A 37 -18.13 0.33 13.22
C ARG A 37 -18.41 0.61 11.74
N TRP A 38 -19.49 0.04 11.22
CA TRP A 38 -19.86 0.18 9.81
C TRP A 38 -20.78 1.37 9.56
N ASP A 39 -20.66 1.97 8.38
CA ASP A 39 -21.54 3.04 7.90
C ASP A 39 -21.63 3.04 6.36
N ILE A 40 -22.54 3.83 5.79
CA ILE A 40 -22.65 4.09 4.37
C ILE A 40 -22.48 5.59 4.12
N GLY A 41 -21.43 5.95 3.38
CA GLY A 41 -21.20 7.32 2.96
C GLY A 41 -22.30 7.84 2.03
N LEU A 42 -22.42 9.17 1.91
CA LEU A 42 -23.38 9.80 0.98
C LEU A 42 -23.14 9.41 -0.49
N ASN A 43 -21.91 9.01 -0.83
CA ASN A 43 -21.52 8.46 -2.13
C ASN A 43 -21.90 6.97 -2.30
N LYS A 44 -22.69 6.42 -1.38
CA LYS A 44 -23.14 5.02 -1.32
C LYS A 44 -22.03 3.98 -1.14
N LYS A 45 -20.82 4.41 -0.73
CA LYS A 45 -19.73 3.48 -0.41
C LYS A 45 -19.75 3.08 1.05
N ARG A 46 -19.30 1.84 1.31
CA ARG A 46 -19.16 1.29 2.66
C ARG A 46 -17.96 1.93 3.36
N ILE A 47 -18.16 2.38 4.60
CA ILE A 47 -17.10 2.95 5.43
C ILE A 47 -16.94 2.07 6.68
N ALA A 48 -15.68 1.71 6.97
CA ALA A 48 -15.28 1.09 8.22
C ALA A 48 -14.62 2.13 9.12
N TYR A 49 -15.12 2.30 10.33
CA TYR A 49 -14.54 3.15 11.34
C TYR A 49 -13.85 2.30 12.41
N PHE A 50 -12.62 2.65 12.78
CA PHE A 50 -11.85 1.95 13.80
C PHE A 50 -10.75 2.83 14.39
N HIS A 51 -10.20 2.44 15.53
CA HIS A 51 -9.01 3.11 16.09
C HIS A 51 -7.75 2.32 15.72
N PHE A 52 -6.75 3.04 15.23
CA PHE A 52 -5.44 2.45 14.90
C PHE A 52 -4.43 2.84 15.97
N THR A 53 -3.95 1.86 16.76
CA THR A 53 -3.03 2.11 17.87
C THR A 53 -1.61 2.32 17.35
N LYS A 54 -1.05 3.50 17.63
CA LYS A 54 0.34 3.85 17.31
C LYS A 54 1.25 3.23 18.38
N GLU A 55 1.63 1.97 18.22
CA GLU A 55 2.74 1.42 19.01
C GLU A 55 4.05 1.89 18.37
N ASP A 56 4.61 3.01 18.84
CA ASP A 56 6.00 3.50 18.66
C ASP A 56 6.67 3.39 17.28
N ASN A 57 5.89 3.19 16.21
CA ASN A 57 6.38 2.96 14.86
C ASN A 57 6.52 4.29 14.09
N GLU A 58 7.54 4.36 13.21
CA GLU A 58 7.78 5.47 12.27
C GLU A 58 6.60 5.72 11.30
N ALA A 59 5.61 4.83 11.27
CA ALA A 59 4.48 4.88 10.38
C ALA A 59 3.34 5.75 10.91
N ARG A 60 3.18 6.91 10.28
CA ARG A 60 2.01 7.77 10.46
C ARG A 60 0.94 7.42 9.44
N LEU A 61 -0.21 6.95 9.92
CA LEU A 61 -1.40 6.81 9.09
C LEU A 61 -1.91 8.19 8.64
N VAL A 62 -2.17 8.37 7.36
CA VAL A 62 -2.65 9.63 6.77
C VAL A 62 -3.83 9.41 5.81
N PRO A 63 -4.67 10.43 5.56
CA PRO A 63 -5.65 10.38 4.48
C PRO A 63 -4.99 10.04 3.14
N GLY A 64 -5.59 9.12 2.40
CA GLY A 64 -5.07 8.58 1.15
C GLY A 64 -4.33 7.24 1.29
N ASP A 65 -3.90 6.86 2.49
CA ASP A 65 -3.28 5.55 2.72
C ASP A 65 -4.24 4.42 2.36
N GLU A 66 -3.69 3.36 1.79
CA GLU A 66 -4.45 2.18 1.39
C GLU A 66 -4.27 1.07 2.41
N LEU A 67 -5.38 0.62 2.98
CA LEU A 67 -5.42 -0.42 3.99
C LEU A 67 -6.27 -1.59 3.53
N ARG A 68 -5.91 -2.78 3.96
CA ARG A 68 -6.73 -3.98 3.85
C ARG A 68 -7.33 -4.29 5.21
N LEU A 69 -8.65 -4.46 5.23
CA LEU A 69 -9.40 -4.96 6.37
C LEU A 69 -9.73 -6.43 6.12
N ARG A 70 -9.38 -7.31 7.06
CA ARG A 70 -9.61 -8.76 6.99
C ARG A 70 -10.42 -9.21 8.20
N LEU A 71 -11.33 -10.16 8.02
CA LEU A 71 -12.02 -10.82 9.13
C LEU A 71 -11.29 -12.12 9.50
N ASN A 72 -10.80 -12.18 10.73
CA ASN A 72 -10.14 -13.35 11.32
C ASN A 72 -11.20 -14.35 11.78
N SER A 73 -11.88 -15.05 10.87
CA SER A 73 -12.75 -16.16 11.30
C SER A 73 -13.00 -17.20 10.23
N SER A 74 -12.80 -18.45 10.62
CA SER A 74 -13.33 -19.64 9.95
C SER A 74 -14.86 -19.74 10.02
N ALA A 75 -15.55 -19.00 10.90
CA ALA A 75 -17.01 -19.02 10.99
C ALA A 75 -17.70 -18.33 9.79
N TYR A 76 -17.05 -17.33 9.18
CA TYR A 76 -17.53 -16.71 7.94
C TYR A 76 -17.12 -17.50 6.69
N ALA A 77 -16.17 -18.44 6.81
CA ALA A 77 -15.78 -19.32 5.70
C ALA A 77 -16.97 -20.15 5.19
N ASN A 78 -17.91 -20.50 6.08
CA ASN A 78 -19.14 -21.22 5.73
C ASN A 78 -20.16 -20.38 4.92
N LEU A 79 -19.96 -19.06 4.78
CA LEU A 79 -20.83 -18.16 4.01
C LEU A 79 -20.24 -17.80 2.63
N SER A 80 -18.97 -18.13 2.38
CA SER A 80 -18.33 -17.99 1.09
C SER A 80 -18.04 -19.37 0.52
N ASN A 81 -18.60 -19.69 -0.66
CA ASN A 81 -18.31 -20.94 -1.41
C ASN A 81 -16.85 -21.03 -1.93
N SER A 82 -15.90 -20.40 -1.26
CA SER A 82 -14.47 -20.43 -1.56
C SER A 82 -13.74 -20.99 -0.34
N ASP A 83 -13.33 -22.25 -0.47
CA ASP A 83 -12.76 -23.16 0.55
C ASP A 83 -11.51 -22.68 1.32
N ASP A 84 -11.13 -21.39 1.31
CA ASP A 84 -9.93 -20.96 2.06
C ASP A 84 -9.79 -19.44 2.36
N ALA A 85 -10.76 -18.61 1.98
CA ALA A 85 -10.58 -17.16 2.04
C ALA A 85 -11.68 -16.50 2.87
N GLY A 86 -11.39 -16.25 4.16
CA GLY A 86 -12.21 -15.35 4.97
C GLY A 86 -12.43 -13.99 4.29
N TRP A 87 -13.42 -13.22 4.74
CA TRP A 87 -13.75 -11.93 4.13
C TRP A 87 -12.57 -10.95 4.22
N SER A 88 -12.26 -10.27 3.11
CA SER A 88 -11.33 -9.15 3.10
C SER A 88 -11.75 -8.08 2.11
N ALA A 89 -11.43 -6.83 2.42
CA ALA A 89 -11.64 -5.70 1.53
C ALA A 89 -10.48 -4.70 1.63
N VAL A 90 -10.21 -4.02 0.53
CA VAL A 90 -9.23 -2.92 0.47
C VAL A 90 -9.97 -1.60 0.40
N GLY A 91 -9.48 -0.60 1.11
CA GLY A 91 -10.03 0.74 1.14
C GLY A 91 -8.95 1.80 1.22
N HIS A 92 -9.37 3.06 1.18
CA HIS A 92 -8.48 4.19 1.44
C HIS A 92 -8.95 4.96 2.66
N VAL A 93 -8.00 5.46 3.45
CA VAL A 93 -8.29 6.35 4.56
C VAL A 93 -8.86 7.65 4.00
N SER A 94 -10.16 7.87 4.19
CA SER A 94 -10.85 9.07 3.74
C SER A 94 -10.58 10.26 4.67
N LYS A 95 -10.54 9.99 5.97
CA LYS A 95 -10.22 10.94 7.04
C LYS A 95 -9.80 10.22 8.31
N ILE A 96 -9.14 10.96 9.18
CA ILE A 96 -8.90 10.58 10.58
C ILE A 96 -9.57 11.68 11.41
N THR A 97 -10.44 11.31 12.33
CA THR A 97 -11.20 12.26 13.16
C THR A 97 -10.34 12.82 14.30
N ALA A 98 -10.86 13.83 15.00
CA ALA A 98 -10.19 14.42 16.15
C ALA A 98 -9.99 13.44 17.31
N ASN A 99 -10.83 12.40 17.43
CA ASN A 99 -10.69 11.32 18.40
C ASN A 99 -9.85 10.13 17.88
N GLU A 100 -9.04 10.35 16.84
CA GLU A 100 -8.18 9.33 16.21
C GLU A 100 -8.93 8.12 15.62
N GLU A 101 -10.23 8.27 15.31
CA GLU A 101 -10.99 7.26 14.59
C GLU A 101 -10.69 7.38 13.09
N VAL A 102 -10.21 6.29 12.51
CA VAL A 102 -9.89 6.14 11.09
C VAL A 102 -11.17 5.83 10.34
N ALA A 103 -11.45 6.56 9.26
CA ALA A 103 -12.55 6.27 8.36
C ALA A 103 -12.02 5.66 7.05
N LEU A 104 -12.11 4.33 6.92
CA LEU A 104 -11.68 3.58 5.75
C LEU A 104 -12.84 3.42 4.76
N GLU A 105 -12.77 4.09 3.62
CA GLU A 105 -13.74 3.93 2.54
C GLU A 105 -13.34 2.73 1.65
N LEU A 106 -14.15 1.67 1.67
CA LEU A 106 -13.89 0.43 0.96
C LEU A 106 -14.09 0.57 -0.56
N ARG A 107 -13.27 -0.15 -1.33
CA ARG A 107 -13.35 -0.24 -2.80
C ARG A 107 -14.06 -1.53 -3.24
N GLY A 108 -14.59 -1.53 -4.46
CA GLY A 108 -15.25 -2.69 -5.06
C GLY A 108 -16.73 -2.80 -4.68
N ALA A 109 -17.37 -3.87 -5.16
CA ALA A 109 -18.79 -4.13 -4.91
C ALA A 109 -19.01 -4.54 -3.44
N GLN A 110 -19.82 -3.76 -2.72
CA GLN A 110 -20.08 -3.93 -1.28
C GLN A 110 -21.41 -4.68 -1.01
N ASN A 111 -21.78 -5.58 -1.92
CA ASN A 111 -23.09 -6.24 -1.88
C ASN A 111 -23.19 -7.28 -0.75
N VAL A 112 -22.06 -7.90 -0.39
CA VAL A 112 -21.97 -8.92 0.66
C VAL A 112 -20.74 -8.64 1.50
N GLY A 113 -20.90 -8.67 2.82
CA GLY A 113 -19.81 -8.51 3.78
C GLY A 113 -20.31 -8.59 5.22
N PRO A 114 -19.38 -8.57 6.19
CA PRO A 114 -19.64 -8.80 7.60
C PRO A 114 -20.16 -7.53 8.29
N TRP A 115 -21.21 -6.92 7.72
CA TRP A 115 -21.73 -5.61 8.14
C TRP A 115 -22.35 -5.60 9.54
N ASP A 116 -22.77 -6.76 10.03
CA ASP A 116 -23.32 -6.93 11.39
C ASP A 116 -22.25 -7.31 12.42
N LEU A 117 -21.02 -7.57 11.98
CA LEU A 117 -19.90 -7.92 12.87
C LEU A 117 -19.06 -6.68 13.17
N GLN A 118 -18.67 -6.55 14.43
CA GLN A 118 -17.82 -5.45 14.90
C GLN A 118 -16.43 -5.93 15.33
N HIS A 119 -16.24 -7.21 15.63
CA HIS A 119 -15.02 -7.74 16.23
C HIS A 119 -14.34 -8.75 15.30
N GLY A 120 -13.08 -9.06 15.62
CA GLY A 120 -12.31 -10.07 14.90
C GLY A 120 -11.70 -9.58 13.59
N PHE A 121 -11.54 -8.26 13.42
CA PHE A 121 -10.90 -7.72 12.23
C PHE A 121 -9.40 -7.49 12.44
N THR A 122 -8.65 -7.61 11.36
CA THR A 122 -7.25 -7.19 11.24
C THR A 122 -7.12 -6.13 10.17
N VAL A 123 -6.31 -5.12 10.44
CA VAL A 123 -5.95 -4.04 9.51
C VAL A 123 -4.49 -4.20 9.10
N GLU A 124 -4.25 -4.20 7.79
CA GLU A 124 -2.91 -4.30 7.19
C GLU A 124 -2.68 -3.12 6.25
N PHE A 125 -1.45 -2.57 6.22
CA PHE A 125 -1.07 -1.62 5.17
C PHE A 125 -0.87 -2.35 3.84
N VAL A 126 -1.39 -1.75 2.76
CA VAL A 126 -1.15 -2.26 1.40
C VAL A 126 0.09 -1.60 0.84
N TRP A 127 1.19 -2.35 0.78
CA TRP A 127 2.40 -1.92 0.09
C TRP A 127 2.18 -1.85 -1.44
N LYS A 128 2.78 -0.86 -2.09
CA LYS A 128 2.75 -0.68 -3.54
C LYS A 128 4.15 -0.45 -4.08
N SER A 129 4.55 -1.27 -5.04
CA SER A 129 5.84 -1.16 -5.73
C SER A 129 5.92 0.02 -6.71
N THR A 130 4.81 0.72 -6.98
CA THR A 130 4.69 1.64 -8.13
C THR A 130 5.79 2.69 -8.23
N SER A 131 6.25 3.28 -7.11
CA SER A 131 7.36 4.24 -7.11
C SER A 131 8.67 3.57 -7.52
N PHE A 132 8.98 2.42 -6.92
CA PHE A 132 10.17 1.62 -7.21
C PHE A 132 10.18 1.08 -8.64
N ASP A 133 9.05 0.60 -9.14
CA ASP A 133 8.90 0.13 -10.52
C ASP A 133 9.16 1.26 -11.52
N ARG A 134 8.67 2.48 -11.23
CA ARG A 134 8.94 3.66 -12.06
C ARG A 134 10.41 4.06 -12.03
N MET A 135 11.07 3.97 -10.87
CA MET A 135 12.51 4.24 -10.76
C MET A 135 13.32 3.22 -11.56
N GLN A 136 13.01 1.93 -11.44
CA GLN A 136 13.66 0.87 -12.22
C GLN A 136 13.45 1.04 -13.72
N ALA A 137 12.22 1.37 -14.13
CA ALA A 137 11.89 1.64 -15.52
C ALA A 137 12.66 2.86 -16.05
N ALA A 138 12.72 3.96 -15.28
CA ALA A 138 13.46 5.17 -15.68
C ALA A 138 14.96 4.89 -15.86
N MET A 139 15.58 4.13 -14.95
CA MET A 139 16.99 3.74 -15.10
C MET A 139 17.23 2.86 -16.33
N ARG A 140 16.32 1.94 -16.62
CA ARG A 140 16.38 1.11 -17.84
C ARG A 140 16.26 1.96 -19.10
N THR A 141 15.33 2.92 -19.11
CA THR A 141 15.18 3.86 -20.23
C THR A 141 16.44 4.70 -20.41
N PHE A 142 17.00 5.24 -19.33
CA PHE A 142 18.26 6.01 -19.39
C PHE A 142 19.44 5.20 -19.95
N ALA A 143 19.50 3.89 -19.67
CA ALA A 143 20.55 3.00 -20.16
C ALA A 143 20.38 2.56 -21.63
N VAL A 144 19.15 2.32 -22.08
CA VAL A 144 18.87 1.66 -23.36
C VAL A 144 18.41 2.64 -24.45
N ASP A 145 17.77 3.76 -24.08
CA ASP A 145 17.23 4.74 -25.02
C ASP A 145 18.13 6.00 -25.04
N ASP A 146 18.90 6.14 -26.11
CA ASP A 146 19.83 7.24 -26.37
C ASP A 146 19.12 8.57 -26.68
N THR A 147 17.80 8.55 -26.86
CA THR A 147 16.97 9.75 -27.06
C THR A 147 16.22 10.19 -25.79
N SER A 148 16.35 9.44 -24.68
CA SER A 148 15.66 9.73 -23.42
C SER A 148 16.05 11.05 -22.76
N VAL A 149 17.28 11.52 -23.02
CA VAL A 149 17.80 12.83 -22.60
C VAL A 149 18.70 13.41 -23.69
N SER A 150 18.99 14.71 -23.64
CA SER A 150 19.97 15.31 -24.56
C SER A 150 21.39 14.81 -24.25
N GLY A 151 22.27 14.78 -25.25
CA GLY A 151 23.66 14.38 -25.07
C GLY A 151 24.39 15.18 -23.98
N TYR A 152 24.15 16.50 -23.91
CA TYR A 152 24.70 17.34 -22.85
C TYR A 152 24.29 16.85 -21.44
N LEU A 153 23.00 16.55 -21.24
CA LEU A 153 22.49 16.04 -19.96
C LEU A 153 23.03 14.63 -19.67
N TYR A 154 23.12 13.76 -20.68
CA TYR A 154 23.72 12.42 -20.54
C TYR A 154 25.14 12.50 -19.97
N HIS A 155 26.02 13.29 -20.61
CA HIS A 155 27.40 13.46 -20.17
C HIS A 155 27.48 14.09 -18.76
N LYS A 156 26.67 15.12 -18.47
CA LYS A 156 26.68 15.75 -17.14
C LYS A 156 26.15 14.86 -16.03
N LEU A 157 25.10 14.07 -16.27
CA LEU A 157 24.55 13.13 -15.28
C LEU A 157 25.54 11.99 -14.97
N LEU A 158 26.33 11.55 -15.95
CA LEU A 158 27.34 10.51 -15.75
C LEU A 158 28.65 11.04 -15.15
N GLY A 159 28.81 12.36 -15.06
CA GLY A 159 30.03 13.01 -14.57
C GLY A 159 31.17 13.01 -15.58
N HIS A 160 30.85 13.03 -16.88
CA HIS A 160 31.83 13.22 -17.95
C HIS A 160 32.23 14.70 -18.06
N ASP A 161 33.46 14.96 -18.51
CA ASP A 161 33.97 16.30 -18.76
C ASP A 161 33.23 17.01 -19.92
#